data_AF-A0AA49GEQ6-F1
#
_entry.id   AF-A0AA49GEQ6-F1
#
_cell.length_a   1.000
_cell.length_b   1.000
_cell.length_c   1.000
_cell.angle_alpha   90.00
_cell.angle_beta   90.00
_cell.angle_gamma   90.00
#
_symmetry.space_group_name_H-M   'P 1'
#
loop_
_entity.id
_entity.type
_entity.pdbx_description
1 polymer ?
#
loop_
_entity_poly.entity_id
_entity_poly.type
_entity_poly.pdbx_seq_one_letter_code
_entity_poly.pdbx_strand_id
1 'polypeptide(L)'
;MQKIDYGDVNKFLVSIGLVLIGLAILAPYLYLKEDFGIYITKEQLLKFEEPIKNLIINKQFQITKIQRLVPWASLGLLILGLTSSIIGLVRWFKRQAKIDEKFDKEIQKLDLEIESLTPEEKIEKAKNEVQEIQLAEQLEFEDTQSNISHSSNKPYLDYMKIENQLYNLFKNLKSPNFEIYSEQKLGGIFNIDMLLKANTNKFSDRLIEIKYYKNKLPVISIQKSLDQLNTYISYYKKTTNKRVIPILLIVYNSENNSDDIIHSCGDRINKYSTDIPNLQRLKVEFIPEHELQSFNVSKLLKR
;
A
#
# COMPACT_ATOMS: atom_id res chain seq x y z
N MET A 1 -13.12 -23.92 -7.08
CA MET A 1 -13.32 -23.87 -5.60
C MET A 1 -12.46 -22.74 -5.04
N GLN A 2 -13.07 -21.69 -4.50
CA GLN A 2 -12.35 -20.64 -3.77
C GLN A 2 -11.61 -21.30 -2.59
N LYS A 3 -10.29 -21.10 -2.51
CA LYS A 3 -9.50 -21.56 -1.36
C LYS A 3 -10.03 -20.80 -0.15
N ILE A 4 -10.71 -21.49 0.76
CA ILE A 4 -11.11 -20.95 2.05
C ILE A 4 -9.84 -20.41 2.70
N ASP A 5 -9.76 -19.09 2.87
CA ASP A 5 -8.61 -18.51 3.54
C ASP A 5 -8.67 -18.96 4.99
N TYR A 6 -7.62 -19.66 5.44
CA TYR A 6 -7.57 -20.25 6.78
C TYR A 6 -7.75 -19.21 7.92
N GLY A 7 -7.73 -17.90 7.59
CA GLY A 7 -8.00 -16.81 8.54
C GLY A 7 -9.47 -16.78 8.95
N ASP A 8 -10.34 -17.20 8.04
CA ASP A 8 -11.78 -17.33 8.28
C ASP A 8 -12.06 -18.49 9.24
N VAL A 9 -11.29 -19.57 9.19
CA VAL A 9 -11.48 -20.74 10.06
C VAL A 9 -11.27 -20.40 11.54
N ASN A 10 -10.22 -19.63 11.86
CA ASN A 10 -9.96 -19.24 13.26
C ASN A 10 -11.03 -18.26 13.77
N LYS A 11 -11.44 -17.28 12.95
CA LYS A 11 -12.52 -16.34 13.28
C LYS A 11 -13.87 -17.04 13.43
N PHE A 12 -14.12 -18.06 12.62
CA PHE A 12 -15.30 -18.90 12.68
C PHE A 12 -15.37 -19.69 13.99
N LEU A 13 -14.26 -20.29 14.44
CA LEU A 13 -14.19 -21.01 15.73
C LEU A 13 -14.50 -20.09 16.92
N VAL A 14 -13.98 -18.86 16.91
CA VAL A 14 -14.29 -17.84 17.92
C VAL A 14 -15.77 -17.46 17.88
N SER A 15 -16.32 -17.25 16.68
CA SER A 15 -17.73 -16.86 16.50
C SER A 15 -18.69 -17.94 16.99
N ILE A 16 -18.47 -19.21 16.61
CA ILE A 16 -19.24 -20.35 17.13
C ILE A 16 -19.13 -20.42 18.64
N GLY A 17 -17.92 -20.22 19.18
CA GLY A 17 -17.70 -20.28 20.62
C GLY A 17 -18.51 -19.25 21.40
N LEU A 18 -18.55 -18.01 20.91
CA LEU A 18 -19.38 -16.95 21.49
C LEU A 18 -20.88 -17.28 21.42
N VAL A 19 -21.35 -17.83 20.30
CA VAL A 19 -22.75 -18.27 20.16
C VAL A 19 -23.09 -19.37 21.16
N LEU A 20 -22.21 -20.36 21.34
CA LEU A 20 -22.41 -21.46 22.29
C LEU A 20 -22.45 -20.96 23.74
N ILE A 21 -21.57 -20.01 24.10
CA ILE A 21 -21.59 -19.36 25.42
C ILE A 21 -22.89 -18.59 25.61
N GLY A 22 -23.35 -17.85 24.60
CA GLY A 22 -24.62 -17.14 24.62
C GLY A 22 -25.80 -18.10 24.82
N LEU A 23 -25.84 -19.21 24.09
CA LEU A 23 -26.87 -20.24 24.23
C LEU A 23 -26.86 -20.92 25.60
N ALA A 24 -25.68 -21.13 26.20
CA ALA A 24 -25.56 -21.70 27.53
C ALA A 24 -26.23 -20.85 28.62
N ILE A 25 -26.35 -19.53 28.40
CA ILE A 25 -27.02 -18.60 29.32
C ILE A 25 -28.48 -18.40 28.90
N LEU A 26 -28.74 -18.26 27.61
CA LEU A 26 -30.06 -17.94 27.08
C LEU A 26 -31.04 -19.11 27.21
N ALA A 27 -30.59 -20.34 26.98
CA ALA A 27 -31.43 -21.54 27.07
C ALA A 27 -32.03 -21.74 28.48
N PRO A 28 -31.24 -21.74 29.59
CA PRO A 28 -31.82 -21.85 30.92
C PRO A 28 -32.68 -20.64 31.29
N TYR A 29 -32.32 -19.43 30.84
CA TYR A 29 -33.13 -18.23 31.06
C TYR A 29 -34.52 -18.34 30.42
N LEU A 30 -34.58 -18.70 29.13
CA LEU A 30 -35.84 -18.89 28.41
C LEU A 30 -36.69 -20.00 29.04
N TYR A 31 -36.05 -21.08 29.45
CA TYR A 31 -36.72 -22.19 30.12
C TYR A 31 -37.33 -21.79 31.49
N LEU A 32 -36.61 -20.99 32.29
CA LEU A 32 -37.10 -20.52 33.59
C LEU A 32 -38.20 -19.45 33.47
N LYS A 33 -38.24 -18.72 32.35
CA LYS A 33 -39.24 -17.69 32.08
C LYS A 33 -40.59 -18.31 31.66
N GLU A 34 -40.58 -19.50 31.08
CA GLU A 34 -41.78 -20.14 30.55
C GLU A 34 -42.66 -20.69 31.68
N ASP A 35 -43.91 -20.22 31.77
CA ASP A 35 -44.91 -20.86 32.62
C ASP A 35 -45.51 -22.05 31.86
N PHE A 36 -45.04 -23.23 32.19
CA PHE A 36 -45.51 -24.45 31.56
C PHE A 36 -46.96 -24.83 31.94
N GLY A 37 -47.66 -24.05 32.77
CA GLY A 37 -49.06 -24.27 33.14
C GLY A 37 -49.26 -25.55 33.97
N ILE A 38 -48.27 -25.90 34.79
CA ILE A 38 -48.24 -27.15 35.58
C ILE A 38 -48.81 -26.93 37.00
N TYR A 39 -49.02 -25.68 37.41
CA TYR A 39 -49.54 -25.31 38.73
C TYR A 39 -51.04 -25.63 38.85
N ILE A 40 -51.39 -26.92 38.89
CA ILE A 40 -52.74 -27.44 39.04
C ILE A 40 -52.81 -28.22 40.34
N THR A 41 -53.79 -27.91 41.19
CA THR A 41 -54.00 -28.62 42.46
C THR A 41 -54.58 -30.02 42.22
N LYS A 42 -54.34 -30.95 43.15
CA LYS A 42 -54.91 -32.32 43.06
C LYS A 42 -56.43 -32.31 42.93
N GLU A 43 -57.10 -31.38 43.62
CA GLU A 43 -58.56 -31.22 43.56
C GLU A 43 -59.06 -30.75 42.19
N GLN A 44 -58.31 -29.86 41.53
CA GLN A 44 -58.60 -29.44 40.15
C GLN A 44 -58.33 -30.57 39.16
N LEU A 45 -57.27 -31.34 39.37
CA LEU A 45 -56.93 -32.49 38.53
C LEU A 45 -58.05 -33.54 38.51
N LEU A 46 -58.68 -33.79 39.65
CA LEU A 46 -59.77 -34.77 39.80
C LEU A 46 -61.05 -34.39 39.04
N LYS A 47 -61.25 -33.10 38.74
CA LYS A 47 -62.41 -32.58 37.99
C LYS A 47 -62.31 -32.79 36.48
N PHE A 48 -61.15 -33.17 35.96
CA PHE A 48 -60.96 -33.41 34.53
C PHE A 48 -61.33 -34.85 34.13
N GLU A 49 -61.62 -35.03 32.85
CA GLU A 49 -61.79 -36.35 32.26
C GLU A 49 -60.44 -37.10 32.17
N GLU A 50 -60.47 -38.43 32.20
CA GLU A 50 -59.28 -39.29 32.18
C GLU A 50 -58.27 -39.00 31.05
N PRO A 51 -58.69 -38.72 29.78
CA PRO A 51 -57.75 -38.36 28.72
C PRO A 51 -56.95 -37.08 29.04
N ILE A 52 -57.58 -36.11 29.68
CA ILE A 52 -56.96 -34.81 30.02
C ILE A 52 -56.01 -34.98 31.20
N LYS A 53 -56.38 -35.80 32.20
CA LYS A 53 -55.49 -36.16 33.32
C LYS A 53 -54.19 -36.79 32.82
N ASN A 54 -54.29 -37.75 31.91
CA ASN A 54 -53.14 -38.43 31.33
C ASN A 54 -52.22 -37.45 30.57
N LEU A 55 -52.79 -36.48 29.86
CA LEU A 55 -52.02 -35.44 29.16
C LEU A 55 -51.24 -34.57 30.16
N ILE A 56 -51.88 -34.09 31.23
CA ILE A 56 -51.24 -33.26 32.26
C ILE A 56 -50.11 -34.02 32.98
N ILE A 57 -50.34 -35.28 33.35
CA ILE A 57 -49.33 -36.15 33.99
C ILE A 57 -48.14 -36.38 33.06
N ASN A 58 -48.39 -36.67 31.78
CA ASN A 58 -47.32 -36.83 30.78
C ASN A 58 -46.51 -35.54 30.60
N LYS A 59 -47.17 -34.38 30.57
CA LYS A 59 -46.53 -33.08 30.47
C LYS A 59 -45.66 -32.78 31.70
N GLN A 60 -46.17 -33.05 32.90
CA GLN A 60 -45.41 -32.95 34.17
C GLN A 60 -44.13 -33.79 34.13
N PHE A 61 -44.25 -35.03 33.66
CA PHE A 61 -43.11 -35.94 33.56
C PHE A 61 -42.06 -35.47 32.55
N GLN A 62 -42.48 -35.00 31.37
CA GLN A 62 -41.57 -34.44 30.36
C GLN A 62 -40.81 -33.23 30.88
N ILE A 63 -41.50 -32.31 31.56
CA ILE A 63 -40.89 -31.07 32.05
C ILE A 63 -39.93 -31.35 33.20
N THR A 64 -40.27 -32.28 34.09
CA THR A 64 -39.34 -32.74 35.14
C THR A 64 -38.06 -33.33 34.56
N LYS A 65 -38.14 -34.07 33.44
CA LYS A 65 -36.96 -34.57 32.73
C LYS A 65 -36.13 -33.44 32.11
N ILE A 66 -36.78 -32.48 31.44
CA ILE A 66 -36.11 -31.32 30.84
C ILE A 66 -35.43 -30.48 31.92
N GLN A 67 -36.10 -30.21 33.04
CA GLN A 67 -35.55 -29.50 34.21
C GLN A 67 -34.23 -30.11 34.68
N ARG A 68 -34.15 -31.46 34.72
CA ARG A 68 -32.94 -32.17 35.12
C ARG A 68 -31.84 -32.07 34.08
N LEU A 69 -32.18 -32.00 32.79
CA LEU A 69 -31.24 -31.96 31.67
C LEU A 69 -30.65 -30.56 31.43
N VAL A 70 -31.45 -29.51 31.59
CA VAL A 70 -31.08 -28.11 31.24
C VAL A 70 -29.75 -27.66 31.87
N PRO A 71 -29.46 -27.87 33.17
CA PRO A 71 -28.17 -27.48 33.75
C PRO A 71 -26.98 -28.18 33.11
N TRP A 72 -27.10 -29.48 32.83
CA TRP A 72 -26.02 -30.27 32.21
C TRP A 72 -25.80 -29.90 30.75
N ALA A 73 -26.88 -29.66 29.99
CA ALA A 73 -26.80 -29.17 28.62
C ALA A 73 -26.14 -27.78 28.56
N SER A 74 -26.51 -26.88 29.47
CA SER A 74 -25.94 -25.53 29.57
C SER A 74 -24.46 -25.57 29.92
N LEU A 75 -24.06 -26.42 30.88
CA LEU A 75 -22.66 -26.63 31.22
C LEU A 75 -21.85 -27.18 30.03
N GLY A 76 -22.40 -28.16 29.30
CA GLY A 76 -21.77 -28.72 28.12
C GLY A 76 -21.55 -27.68 27.01
N LEU A 77 -22.57 -26.87 26.72
CA LEU A 77 -22.48 -25.77 25.75
C LEU A 77 -21.43 -24.73 26.16
N LEU A 78 -21.37 -24.39 27.45
CA LEU A 78 -20.40 -23.42 27.98
C LEU A 78 -18.95 -23.93 27.84
N ILE A 79 -18.69 -25.19 28.20
CA ILE A 79 -17.36 -25.79 28.06
C ILE A 79 -16.96 -25.86 26.58
N LEU A 80 -17.89 -26.29 25.71
CA LEU A 80 -17.62 -26.38 24.28
C LEU A 80 -17.34 -25.00 23.67
N GLY A 81 -18.12 -23.99 24.07
CA GLY A 81 -17.94 -22.61 23.59
C GLY A 81 -16.64 -21.96 24.07
N LEU A 82 -16.25 -22.19 25.33
CA LEU A 82 -14.97 -21.72 25.86
C LEU A 82 -13.80 -22.39 25.15
N THR A 83 -13.83 -23.71 24.99
CA THR A 83 -12.74 -24.45 24.34
C THR A 83 -12.57 -24.05 22.88
N SER A 84 -13.67 -23.91 22.11
CA SER A 84 -13.58 -23.47 20.72
C SER A 84 -13.07 -22.03 20.60
N SER A 85 -13.49 -21.13 21.49
CA SER A 85 -13.03 -19.73 21.52
C SER A 85 -11.54 -19.64 21.83
N ILE A 86 -11.07 -20.37 22.84
CA ILE A 86 -9.66 -20.40 23.25
C ILE A 86 -8.80 -20.96 22.11
N ILE A 87 -9.20 -22.09 21.51
CA ILE A 87 -8.47 -22.68 20.39
C ILE A 87 -8.42 -21.72 19.20
N GLY A 88 -9.55 -21.08 18.87
CA GLY A 88 -9.65 -20.10 17.79
C GLY A 88 -8.72 -18.91 18.02
N LEU A 89 -8.73 -18.31 19.22
CA LEU A 89 -7.88 -17.19 19.58
C LEU A 89 -6.39 -17.55 19.56
N VAL A 90 -5.99 -18.67 20.18
CA VAL A 90 -4.59 -19.10 20.21
C VAL A 90 -4.05 -19.33 18.79
N ARG A 91 -4.81 -20.00 17.93
CA ARG A 91 -4.41 -20.23 16.54
C ARG A 91 -4.40 -18.94 15.73
N TRP A 92 -5.32 -18.02 16.00
CA TRP A 92 -5.35 -16.71 15.36
C TRP A 92 -4.08 -15.92 15.73
N PHE A 93 -3.75 -15.77 17.00
CA PHE A 93 -2.55 -15.04 17.42
C PHE A 93 -1.27 -15.63 16.85
N LYS A 94 -1.11 -16.97 16.89
CA LYS A 94 0.07 -17.64 16.30
C LYS A 94 0.22 -17.35 14.80
N ARG A 95 -0.89 -17.26 14.07
CA ARG A 95 -0.85 -16.96 12.65
C ARG A 95 -0.62 -15.47 12.40
N GLN A 96 -1.26 -14.61 13.19
CA GLN A 96 -1.07 -13.17 13.10
C GLN A 96 0.40 -12.82 13.27
N ALA A 97 1.07 -13.40 14.27
CA ALA A 97 2.51 -13.24 14.48
C ALA A 97 3.36 -13.62 13.25
N LYS A 98 3.01 -14.68 12.51
CA LYS A 98 3.72 -15.05 11.27
C LYS A 98 3.45 -14.09 10.11
N ILE A 99 2.25 -13.52 10.04
CA ILE A 99 1.92 -12.50 9.04
C ILE A 99 2.70 -11.24 9.32
N ASP A 100 2.74 -10.83 10.58
CA ASP A 100 3.47 -9.65 11.03
C ASP A 100 4.99 -9.85 10.79
N GLU A 101 5.56 -11.01 11.15
CA GLU A 101 6.98 -11.33 10.87
C GLU A 101 7.29 -11.30 9.36
N LYS A 102 6.39 -11.80 8.51
CA LYS A 102 6.57 -11.75 7.05
C LYS A 102 6.56 -10.29 6.57
N PHE A 103 5.65 -9.48 7.08
CA PHE A 103 5.55 -8.06 6.75
C PHE A 103 6.80 -7.30 7.19
N ASP A 104 7.30 -7.56 8.39
CA ASP A 104 8.54 -6.96 8.91
C ASP A 104 9.76 -7.36 8.07
N LYS A 105 9.84 -8.63 7.64
CA LYS A 105 10.90 -9.09 6.71
C LYS A 105 10.79 -8.47 5.33
N GLU A 106 9.58 -8.24 4.82
CA GLU A 106 9.36 -7.51 3.57
C GLU A 106 9.83 -6.05 3.68
N ILE A 107 9.60 -5.41 4.84
CA ILE A 107 10.15 -4.07 5.14
C ILE A 107 11.67 -4.11 5.24
N GLN A 108 12.27 -5.06 5.97
CA GLN A 108 13.73 -5.15 6.09
C GLN A 108 14.40 -5.42 4.75
N LYS A 109 13.83 -6.29 3.92
CA LYS A 109 14.33 -6.54 2.57
C LYS A 109 14.30 -5.27 1.72
N LEU A 110 13.28 -4.42 1.91
CA LEU A 110 13.19 -3.13 1.24
C LEU A 110 14.33 -2.20 1.66
N ASP A 111 14.58 -2.08 2.95
CA ASP A 111 15.60 -1.17 3.48
C ASP A 111 17.02 -1.68 3.15
N LEU A 112 17.21 -2.99 2.96
CA LEU A 112 18.47 -3.58 2.48
C LEU A 112 18.68 -3.44 0.97
N GLU A 113 17.61 -3.32 0.17
CA GLU A 113 17.71 -3.14 -1.30
C GLU A 113 17.80 -1.68 -1.72
N ILE A 114 17.60 -0.73 -0.80
CA ILE A 114 17.65 0.71 -1.03
C ILE A 114 18.92 1.24 -0.33
N GLU A 115 19.99 1.39 -1.10
CA GLU A 115 21.27 1.87 -0.60
C GLU A 115 21.51 3.31 -1.07
N SER A 116 22.02 4.17 -0.20
CA SER A 116 22.46 5.50 -0.64
C SER A 116 23.70 5.36 -1.52
N LEU A 117 23.72 6.01 -2.69
CA LEU A 117 24.91 6.04 -3.54
C LEU A 117 26.10 6.64 -2.78
N THR A 118 27.28 6.08 -3.01
CA THR A 118 28.54 6.67 -2.54
C THR A 118 28.83 7.99 -3.28
N PRO A 119 29.64 8.90 -2.71
CA PRO A 119 29.99 10.15 -3.40
C PRO A 119 30.62 9.95 -4.78
N GLU A 120 31.39 8.87 -4.96
CA GLU A 120 32.03 8.52 -6.22
C GLU A 120 31.00 8.07 -7.27
N GLU A 121 30.08 7.17 -6.88
CA GLU A 121 28.99 6.71 -7.75
C GLU A 121 28.06 7.85 -8.16
N LYS A 122 27.80 8.82 -7.27
CA LYS A 122 27.01 10.03 -7.61
C LYS A 122 27.68 10.85 -8.72
N ILE A 123 28.99 11.05 -8.62
CA ILE A 123 29.76 11.79 -9.63
C ILE A 123 29.77 11.02 -10.96
N GLU A 124 29.96 9.70 -10.92
CA GLU A 124 29.95 8.86 -12.12
C GLU A 124 28.59 8.89 -12.81
N LYS A 125 27.50 8.72 -12.05
CA LYS A 125 26.14 8.83 -12.54
C LYS A 125 25.89 10.18 -13.23
N ALA A 126 26.21 11.29 -12.57
CA ALA A 126 26.02 12.62 -13.15
C ALA A 126 26.83 12.83 -14.44
N LYS A 127 28.05 12.27 -14.53
CA LYS A 127 28.84 12.31 -15.77
C LYS A 127 28.18 11.50 -16.88
N ASN A 128 27.71 10.30 -16.59
CA ASN A 128 27.06 9.42 -17.56
C ASN A 128 25.77 10.07 -18.08
N GLU A 129 24.94 10.66 -17.22
CA GLU A 129 23.71 11.33 -17.64
C GLU A 129 23.97 12.53 -18.55
N VAL A 130 24.92 13.38 -18.19
CA VAL A 130 25.31 14.51 -19.04
C VAL A 130 25.85 14.03 -20.39
N GLN A 131 26.68 12.99 -20.41
CA GLN A 131 27.21 12.43 -21.65
C GLN A 131 26.10 11.85 -22.54
N GLU A 132 25.13 11.14 -21.96
CA GLU A 132 23.98 10.60 -22.67
C GLU A 132 23.10 11.70 -23.27
N ILE A 133 22.85 12.77 -22.52
CA ILE A 133 22.08 13.93 -23.00
C ILE A 133 22.83 14.60 -24.17
N GLN A 134 24.13 14.84 -24.04
CA GLN A 134 24.94 15.44 -25.10
C GLN A 134 24.96 14.59 -26.37
N LEU A 135 25.05 13.27 -26.23
CA LEU A 135 25.00 12.36 -27.37
C LEU A 135 23.61 12.39 -28.04
N ALA A 136 22.52 12.42 -27.27
CA ALA A 136 21.17 12.55 -27.81
C ALA A 136 20.96 13.91 -28.50
N GLU A 137 21.49 15.01 -27.94
CA GLU A 137 21.48 16.32 -28.59
C GLU A 137 22.18 16.29 -29.95
N GLN A 138 23.35 15.65 -30.03
CA GLN A 138 24.11 15.53 -31.29
C GLN A 138 23.37 14.68 -32.35
N LEU A 139 22.65 13.64 -31.93
CA LEU A 139 21.90 12.77 -32.83
C LEU A 139 20.63 13.42 -33.38
N GLU A 140 19.94 14.23 -32.57
CA GLU A 140 18.68 14.88 -32.97
C GLU A 140 18.87 16.24 -33.63
N PHE A 141 19.95 16.94 -33.31
CA PHE A 141 20.18 18.30 -33.74
C PHE A 141 21.57 18.42 -34.39
N GLU A 142 21.59 18.36 -35.73
CA GLU A 142 22.81 18.37 -36.55
C GLU A 142 23.69 19.64 -36.34
N ASP A 143 23.09 20.78 -35.95
CA ASP A 143 23.79 22.06 -35.76
C ASP A 143 24.55 22.23 -34.43
N THR A 144 24.46 21.27 -33.51
CA THR A 144 24.95 21.45 -32.13
C THR A 144 26.48 21.39 -32.00
N GLN A 145 27.22 21.16 -33.09
CA GLN A 145 28.69 21.14 -33.10
C GLN A 145 29.35 22.50 -32.85
N SER A 146 28.61 23.63 -32.95
CA SER A 146 29.23 24.96 -33.10
C SER A 146 29.15 25.92 -31.90
N ASN A 147 28.43 25.61 -30.82
CA ASN A 147 28.32 26.52 -29.66
C ASN A 147 28.47 25.81 -28.30
N ILE A 148 29.57 25.07 -28.11
CA ILE A 148 30.00 24.68 -26.76
C ILE A 148 30.58 25.92 -26.08
N SER A 149 29.71 26.81 -25.61
CA SER A 149 30.08 27.92 -24.75
C SER A 149 30.70 27.35 -23.47
N HIS A 150 32.02 27.49 -23.33
CA HIS A 150 32.83 27.11 -22.17
C HIS A 150 32.45 27.91 -20.91
N SER A 151 31.29 27.66 -20.31
CA SER A 151 30.88 28.33 -19.06
C SER A 151 30.96 27.46 -17.81
N SER A 152 31.31 26.17 -17.91
CA SER A 152 31.82 25.40 -16.76
C SER A 152 32.73 24.29 -17.30
N ASN A 153 33.92 24.10 -16.72
CA ASN A 153 34.84 23.04 -17.14
C ASN A 153 34.28 21.62 -16.87
N LYS A 154 33.08 21.50 -16.29
CA LYS A 154 32.50 20.27 -15.74
C LYS A 154 30.95 20.35 -15.74
N PRO A 155 30.25 20.12 -16.87
CA PRO A 155 28.79 20.22 -16.98
C PRO A 155 28.02 19.31 -16.02
N TYR A 156 28.62 18.21 -15.57
CA TYR A 156 28.07 17.34 -14.52
C TYR A 156 27.91 18.04 -13.15
N LEU A 157 28.70 19.08 -12.85
CA LEU A 157 28.54 19.85 -11.60
C LEU A 157 27.27 20.70 -11.62
N ASP A 158 26.95 21.28 -12.78
CA ASP A 158 25.72 22.05 -12.97
C ASP A 158 24.51 21.11 -12.80
N TYR A 159 24.59 19.92 -13.39
CA TYR A 159 23.59 18.86 -13.23
C TYR A 159 23.33 18.50 -11.76
N MET A 160 24.40 18.14 -11.01
CA MET A 160 24.30 17.79 -9.59
C MET A 160 23.76 18.96 -8.74
N LYS A 161 24.06 20.21 -9.12
CA LYS A 161 23.54 21.39 -8.44
C LYS A 161 22.02 21.49 -8.59
N ILE A 162 21.49 21.23 -9.78
CA ILE A 162 20.05 21.22 -10.06
C ILE A 162 19.34 20.09 -9.28
N GLU A 163 19.88 18.86 -9.30
CA GLU A 163 19.34 17.74 -8.53
C GLU A 163 19.29 18.06 -7.03
N ASN A 164 20.38 18.60 -6.47
CA ASN A 164 20.45 18.98 -5.07
C ASN A 164 19.48 20.12 -4.73
N GLN A 165 19.28 21.09 -5.62
CA GLN A 165 18.29 22.16 -5.43
C GLN A 165 16.86 21.58 -5.35
N LEU A 166 16.49 20.70 -6.27
CA LEU A 166 15.20 20.00 -6.23
C LEU A 166 15.04 19.17 -4.95
N TYR A 167 16.07 18.40 -4.58
CA TYR A 167 16.06 17.64 -3.32
C TYR A 167 15.80 18.53 -2.11
N ASN A 168 16.47 19.68 -2.03
CA ASN A 168 16.27 20.62 -0.92
C ASN A 168 14.85 21.20 -0.90
N LEU A 169 14.21 21.44 -2.04
CA LEU A 169 12.79 21.87 -2.10
C LEU A 169 11.86 20.81 -1.49
N PHE A 170 12.03 19.54 -1.86
CA PHE A 170 11.24 18.45 -1.27
C PHE A 170 11.51 18.31 0.23
N LYS A 171 12.79 18.35 0.64
CA LYS A 171 13.19 18.23 2.05
C LYS A 171 12.63 19.37 2.91
N ASN A 172 12.66 20.59 2.41
CA ASN A 172 12.19 21.78 3.13
C ASN A 172 10.67 21.80 3.30
N LEU A 173 9.92 21.13 2.44
CA LEU A 173 8.46 20.99 2.58
C LEU A 173 8.06 20.26 3.88
N LYS A 174 8.94 19.39 4.42
CA LYS A 174 8.69 18.58 5.63
C LYS A 174 7.31 17.92 5.63
N SER A 175 6.95 17.27 4.53
CA SER A 175 5.63 16.63 4.41
C SER A 175 5.48 15.49 5.44
N PRO A 176 4.44 15.51 6.30
CA PRO A 176 4.24 14.44 7.29
C PRO A 176 3.87 13.09 6.66
N ASN A 177 3.48 13.10 5.38
CA ASN A 177 3.02 11.91 4.66
C ASN A 177 4.14 11.13 3.97
N PHE A 178 5.33 11.72 3.82
CA PHE A 178 6.40 11.15 3.01
C PHE A 178 7.75 11.27 3.71
N GLU A 179 8.51 10.19 3.68
CA GLU A 179 9.94 10.19 3.96
C GLU A 179 10.71 10.28 2.64
N ILE A 180 11.75 11.12 2.60
CA ILE A 180 12.43 11.52 1.37
C ILE A 180 13.83 10.97 1.37
N TYR A 181 14.15 10.20 0.33
CA TYR A 181 15.47 9.62 0.10
C TYR A 181 15.98 10.11 -1.26
N SER A 182 17.16 10.74 -1.29
CA SER A 182 17.83 11.14 -2.54
C SER A 182 18.89 10.14 -2.94
N GLU A 183 19.12 10.01 -4.25
CA GLU A 183 20.27 9.31 -4.83
C GLU A 183 20.36 7.87 -4.30
N GLN A 184 19.27 7.13 -4.49
CA GLN A 184 19.10 5.77 -4.00
C GLN A 184 19.47 4.77 -5.09
N LYS A 185 20.09 3.66 -4.68
CA LYS A 185 20.38 2.51 -5.50
C LYS A 185 19.39 1.41 -5.13
N LEU A 186 18.51 1.07 -6.06
CA LEU A 186 17.49 0.04 -5.91
C LEU A 186 18.02 -1.29 -6.47
N GLY A 187 18.04 -2.32 -5.61
CA GLY A 187 18.51 -3.66 -5.97
C GLY A 187 20.00 -3.72 -6.34
N GLY A 188 20.80 -2.74 -5.89
CA GLY A 188 22.23 -2.65 -6.20
C GLY A 188 22.57 -2.31 -7.66
N ILE A 189 21.58 -2.00 -8.50
CA ILE A 189 21.77 -1.78 -9.95
C ILE A 189 21.04 -0.55 -10.51
N PHE A 190 19.93 -0.13 -9.93
CA PHE A 190 19.11 0.95 -10.49
C PHE A 190 19.29 2.23 -9.68
N ASN A 191 19.79 3.28 -10.32
CA ASN A 191 19.96 4.57 -9.67
C ASN A 191 18.68 5.40 -9.80
N ILE A 192 18.14 5.85 -8.69
CA ILE A 192 16.94 6.68 -8.60
C ILE A 192 17.35 8.02 -8.01
N ASP A 193 16.92 9.11 -8.64
CA ASP A 193 17.26 10.47 -8.20
C ASP A 193 16.60 10.79 -6.88
N MET A 194 15.32 10.47 -6.74
CA MET A 194 14.61 10.62 -5.47
C MET A 194 13.46 9.62 -5.30
N LEU A 195 13.36 9.07 -4.10
CA LEU A 195 12.28 8.21 -3.65
C LEU A 195 11.55 8.88 -2.48
N LEU A 196 10.24 9.07 -2.62
CA LEU A 196 9.37 9.50 -1.53
C LEU A 196 8.55 8.30 -1.06
N LYS A 197 8.92 7.75 0.09
CA LYS A 197 8.23 6.63 0.73
C LYS A 197 7.04 7.16 1.52
N ALA A 198 5.85 6.67 1.22
CA ALA A 198 4.65 7.06 1.93
C ALA A 198 4.64 6.45 3.34
N ASN A 199 4.40 7.30 4.34
CA ASN A 199 4.29 6.89 5.74
C ASN A 199 2.99 6.12 6.04
N THR A 200 2.01 6.21 5.13
CA THR A 200 0.69 5.56 5.29
C THR A 200 0.20 4.99 3.97
N ASN A 201 -0.64 3.96 4.04
CA ASN A 201 -1.27 3.34 2.86
C ASN A 201 -2.29 4.26 2.14
N LYS A 202 -2.55 5.46 2.67
CA LYS A 202 -3.42 6.46 2.02
C LYS A 202 -2.75 7.13 0.83
N PHE A 203 -1.42 7.06 0.74
CA PHE A 203 -0.63 7.60 -0.36
C PHE A 203 0.19 6.47 -0.97
N SER A 204 0.35 6.51 -2.29
CA SER A 204 1.36 5.68 -2.98
C SER A 204 2.74 6.30 -2.78
N ASP A 205 3.81 5.52 -2.95
CA ASP A 205 5.16 6.06 -2.99
C ASP A 205 5.35 6.93 -4.26
N ARG A 206 6.38 7.78 -4.31
CA ARG A 206 6.79 8.49 -5.54
C ARG A 206 8.21 8.12 -5.92
N LEU A 207 8.42 7.85 -7.19
CA LEU A 207 9.75 7.70 -7.78
C LEU A 207 9.93 8.87 -8.73
N ILE A 208 10.94 9.69 -8.44
CA ILE A 208 11.22 10.92 -9.17
C ILE A 208 12.51 10.73 -9.96
N GLU A 209 12.39 11.00 -11.26
CA GLU A 209 13.52 11.19 -12.17
C GLU A 209 13.61 12.68 -12.50
N ILE A 210 14.82 13.19 -12.55
CA ILE A 210 15.20 14.57 -12.82
C ILE A 210 16.04 14.53 -14.09
N LYS A 211 15.75 15.40 -15.04
CA LYS A 211 16.60 15.64 -16.21
C LYS A 211 16.83 17.12 -16.37
N TYR A 212 18.09 17.50 -16.54
CA TYR A 212 18.50 18.88 -16.79
C TYR A 212 19.06 19.03 -18.20
N TYR A 213 18.44 19.90 -18.99
CA TYR A 213 18.81 20.20 -20.37
C TYR A 213 19.25 21.66 -20.51
N LYS A 214 20.57 21.88 -20.67
CA LYS A 214 21.15 23.22 -20.81
C LYS A 214 20.92 23.83 -22.20
N ASN A 215 20.90 22.99 -23.23
CA ASN A 215 20.75 23.41 -24.63
C ASN A 215 19.33 23.10 -25.10
N LYS A 216 19.17 22.11 -25.98
CA LYS A 216 17.89 21.68 -26.54
C LYS A 216 17.35 20.48 -25.76
N LEU A 217 16.07 20.18 -25.94
CA LEU A 217 15.38 19.02 -25.37
C LEU A 217 15.36 17.83 -26.36
N PRO A 218 16.34 16.91 -26.31
CA PRO A 218 16.32 15.71 -27.13
C PRO A 218 15.25 14.72 -26.65
N VAL A 219 14.33 14.38 -27.55
CA VAL A 219 13.20 13.48 -27.30
C VAL A 219 13.67 12.05 -27.01
N ILE A 220 14.76 11.59 -27.62
CA ILE A 220 15.38 10.28 -27.40
C ILE A 220 15.83 10.13 -25.96
N SER A 221 16.47 11.16 -25.37
CA SER A 221 16.88 11.15 -23.97
C SER A 221 15.68 11.04 -23.03
N ILE A 222 14.61 11.78 -23.33
CA ILE A 222 13.37 11.75 -22.54
C ILE A 222 12.70 10.38 -22.63
N GLN A 223 12.59 9.80 -23.83
CA GLN A 223 12.03 8.45 -24.02
C GLN A 223 12.82 7.40 -23.24
N LYS A 224 14.15 7.45 -23.29
CA LYS A 224 15.01 6.57 -22.49
C LYS A 224 14.75 6.71 -20.99
N SER A 225 14.53 7.93 -20.52
CA SER A 225 14.18 8.22 -19.12
C SER A 225 12.83 7.59 -18.73
N LEU A 226 11.84 7.61 -19.65
CA LEU A 226 10.55 6.95 -19.44
C LEU A 226 10.68 5.41 -19.39
N ASP A 227 11.54 4.83 -20.22
CA ASP A 227 11.83 3.39 -20.21
C ASP A 227 12.55 2.96 -18.93
N GLN A 228 13.50 3.77 -18.46
CA GLN A 228 14.17 3.59 -17.17
C GLN A 228 13.16 3.64 -16.03
N LEU A 229 12.33 4.69 -15.97
CA LEU A 229 11.24 4.80 -14.99
C LEU A 229 10.31 3.58 -15.00
N ASN A 230 9.88 3.12 -16.17
CA ASN A 230 9.04 1.93 -16.30
C ASN A 230 9.72 0.67 -15.72
N THR A 231 11.02 0.54 -15.95
CA THR A 231 11.84 -0.56 -15.40
C THR A 231 11.93 -0.46 -13.88
N TYR A 232 12.22 0.73 -13.34
CA TYR A 232 12.36 0.96 -11.90
C TYR A 232 11.03 0.68 -11.17
N ILE A 233 9.91 1.14 -11.73
CA ILE A 233 8.58 0.88 -11.16
C ILE A 233 8.26 -0.62 -11.19
N SER A 234 8.59 -1.31 -12.28
CA SER A 234 8.36 -2.76 -12.40
C SER A 234 9.14 -3.52 -11.33
N TYR A 235 10.41 -3.18 -11.14
CA TYR A 235 11.24 -3.77 -10.09
C TYR A 235 10.68 -3.45 -8.70
N TYR A 236 10.43 -2.16 -8.41
CA TYR A 236 9.91 -1.72 -7.12
C TYR A 236 8.59 -2.42 -6.77
N LYS A 237 7.65 -2.48 -7.71
CA LYS A 237 6.37 -3.15 -7.51
C LYS A 237 6.54 -4.65 -7.25
N LYS A 238 7.49 -5.31 -7.93
CA LYS A 238 7.78 -6.73 -7.73
C LYS A 238 8.38 -7.01 -6.35
N THR A 239 9.26 -6.13 -5.86
CA THR A 239 9.91 -6.28 -4.55
C THR A 239 8.97 -5.90 -3.40
N THR A 240 8.21 -4.80 -3.55
CA THR A 240 7.44 -4.19 -2.45
C THR A 240 5.97 -4.56 -2.43
N ASN A 241 5.45 -5.08 -3.54
CA ASN A 241 4.01 -5.21 -3.81
C ASN A 241 3.22 -3.89 -3.64
N LYS A 242 3.89 -2.74 -3.62
CA LYS A 242 3.28 -1.41 -3.54
C LYS A 242 3.15 -0.79 -4.93
N ARG A 243 2.14 0.09 -5.06
CA ARG A 243 1.99 0.96 -6.22
C ARG A 243 2.78 2.24 -6.01
N VAL A 244 3.41 2.72 -7.08
CA VAL A 244 4.20 3.95 -7.12
C VAL A 244 3.60 4.89 -8.14
N ILE A 245 3.70 6.20 -7.90
CA ILE A 245 3.42 7.22 -8.91
C ILE A 245 4.76 7.74 -9.44
N PRO A 246 5.05 7.56 -10.74
CA PRO A 246 6.25 8.13 -11.32
C PRO A 246 6.12 9.64 -11.54
N ILE A 247 7.21 10.35 -11.32
CA ILE A 247 7.34 11.78 -11.57
C ILE A 247 8.59 12.00 -12.42
N LEU A 248 8.44 12.71 -13.54
CA LEU A 248 9.55 13.16 -14.37
C LEU A 248 9.64 14.68 -14.26
N LEU A 249 10.74 15.19 -13.73
CA LEU A 249 11.04 16.62 -13.61
C LEU A 249 12.04 16.99 -14.69
N ILE A 250 11.63 17.85 -15.62
CA ILE A 250 12.46 18.31 -16.72
C ILE A 250 12.82 19.77 -16.45
N VAL A 251 14.07 20.01 -16.07
CA VAL A 251 14.62 21.35 -15.90
C VAL A 251 15.30 21.76 -17.21
N TYR A 252 14.99 22.93 -17.73
CA TYR A 252 15.50 23.38 -19.03
C TYR A 252 15.89 24.85 -19.04
N ASN A 253 16.80 25.22 -19.94
CA ASN A 253 17.11 26.63 -20.20
C ASN A 253 16.06 27.23 -21.16
N SER A 254 15.34 28.26 -20.68
CA SER A 254 14.30 28.98 -21.43
C SER A 254 14.83 29.79 -22.61
N GLU A 255 16.11 30.14 -22.65
CA GLU A 255 16.70 30.85 -23.79
C GLU A 255 16.76 29.99 -25.06
N ASN A 256 16.88 28.67 -24.88
CA ASN A 256 17.10 27.71 -25.97
C ASN A 256 15.87 26.88 -26.33
N ASN A 257 14.80 26.94 -25.52
CA ASN A 257 13.59 26.15 -25.70
C ASN A 257 12.35 27.04 -25.57
N SER A 258 11.64 27.22 -26.68
CA SER A 258 10.38 27.96 -26.72
C SER A 258 9.22 27.15 -26.13
N ASP A 259 8.17 27.84 -25.68
CA ASP A 259 6.97 27.22 -25.12
C ASP A 259 6.33 26.19 -26.08
N ASP A 260 6.35 26.44 -27.38
CA ASP A 260 5.87 25.50 -28.41
C ASP A 260 6.65 24.17 -28.41
N ILE A 261 7.97 24.21 -28.20
CA ILE A 261 8.81 23.02 -28.10
C ILE A 261 8.45 22.24 -26.83
N ILE A 262 8.24 22.94 -25.71
CA ILE A 262 7.84 22.33 -24.44
C ILE A 262 6.47 21.65 -24.57
N HIS A 263 5.48 22.33 -25.16
CA HIS A 263 4.16 21.77 -25.39
C HIS A 263 4.20 20.54 -26.30
N SER A 264 4.90 20.62 -27.44
CA SER A 264 5.08 19.50 -28.36
C SER A 264 5.79 18.31 -27.69
N CYS A 265 6.78 18.58 -26.84
CA CYS A 265 7.45 17.56 -26.05
C CYS A 265 6.48 16.88 -25.06
N GLY A 266 5.69 17.67 -24.33
CA GLY A 266 4.67 17.16 -23.42
C GLY A 266 3.65 16.24 -24.10
N ASP A 267 3.17 16.61 -25.29
CA ASP A 267 2.26 15.78 -26.08
C ASP A 267 2.89 14.45 -26.49
N ARG A 268 4.17 14.47 -26.88
CA ARG A 268 4.92 13.26 -27.21
C ARG A 268 5.09 12.35 -26.00
N ILE A 269 5.41 12.89 -24.83
CA ILE A 269 5.52 12.12 -23.58
C ILE A 269 4.17 11.49 -23.21
N ASN A 270 3.09 12.26 -23.29
CA ASN A 270 1.74 11.77 -23.01
C ASN A 270 1.35 10.63 -23.96
N LYS A 271 1.59 10.80 -25.26
CA LYS A 271 1.35 9.75 -26.25
C LYS A 271 2.16 8.48 -25.96
N TYR A 272 3.44 8.62 -25.63
CA TYR A 272 4.32 7.49 -25.33
C TYR A 272 3.89 6.73 -24.06
N SER A 273 3.55 7.47 -23.01
CA SER A 273 3.21 6.91 -21.68
C SER A 273 1.82 6.28 -21.60
N THR A 274 0.90 6.66 -22.49
CA THR A 274 -0.49 6.17 -22.47
C THR A 274 -0.58 4.65 -22.57
N ASP A 275 0.26 4.03 -23.40
CA ASP A 275 0.25 2.59 -23.66
C ASP A 275 1.05 1.76 -22.64
N ILE A 276 1.74 2.43 -21.69
CA ILE A 276 2.61 1.77 -20.71
C ILE A 276 1.90 1.71 -19.35
N PRO A 277 1.48 0.52 -18.86
CA PRO A 277 0.67 0.41 -17.64
C PRO A 277 1.28 1.05 -16.39
N ASN A 278 2.60 1.00 -16.25
CA ASN A 278 3.28 1.59 -15.09
C ASN A 278 3.37 3.13 -15.15
N LEU A 279 3.18 3.73 -16.33
CA LEU A 279 3.27 5.18 -16.56
C LEU A 279 1.90 5.86 -16.66
N GLN A 280 0.79 5.14 -16.50
CA GLN A 280 -0.57 5.72 -16.55
C GLN A 280 -0.82 6.86 -15.57
N ARG A 281 -0.07 6.91 -14.45
CA ARG A 281 -0.15 7.97 -13.43
C ARG A 281 1.05 8.91 -13.47
N LEU A 282 1.84 8.89 -14.54
CA LEU A 282 3.02 9.73 -14.70
C LEU A 282 2.65 11.19 -14.53
N LYS A 283 3.41 11.90 -13.68
CA LYS A 283 3.37 13.35 -13.59
C LYS A 283 4.63 13.89 -14.24
N VAL A 284 4.47 14.76 -15.23
CA VAL A 284 5.58 15.43 -15.89
C VAL A 284 5.50 16.91 -15.57
N GLU A 285 6.62 17.50 -15.17
CA GLU A 285 6.71 18.95 -14.92
C GLU A 285 7.92 19.50 -15.65
N PHE A 286 7.69 20.51 -16.47
CA PHE A 286 8.72 21.29 -17.12
C PHE A 286 8.99 22.54 -16.29
N ILE A 287 10.25 22.75 -15.90
CA ILE A 287 10.65 23.82 -14.98
C ILE A 287 11.76 24.63 -15.65
N PRO A 288 11.51 25.91 -16.01
CA PRO A 288 12.59 26.80 -16.43
C PRO A 288 13.65 26.91 -15.32
N GLU A 289 14.92 26.85 -15.67
CA GLU A 289 16.04 26.89 -14.69
C GLU A 289 15.94 28.09 -13.73
N HIS A 290 15.54 29.26 -14.25
CA HIS A 290 15.41 30.49 -13.46
C HIS A 290 14.23 30.47 -12.46
N GLU A 291 13.21 29.63 -12.70
CA GLU A 291 12.05 29.49 -11.81
C GLU A 291 12.22 28.39 -10.76
N LEU A 292 13.29 27.59 -10.85
CA LEU A 292 13.48 26.38 -10.05
C LEU A 292 13.32 26.61 -8.54
N GLN A 293 13.86 27.71 -8.02
CA GLN A 293 13.78 28.03 -6.58
C GLN A 293 12.36 28.34 -6.10
N SER A 294 11.50 28.81 -6.99
CA SER A 294 10.10 29.15 -6.71
C SER A 294 9.13 27.99 -6.99
N PHE A 295 9.64 26.87 -7.51
CA PHE A 295 8.81 25.75 -7.91
C PHE A 295 8.09 25.11 -6.72
N ASN A 296 6.76 25.06 -6.80
CA ASN A 296 5.93 24.49 -5.76
C ASN A 296 5.81 22.97 -5.87
N VAL A 297 6.73 22.24 -5.21
CA VAL A 297 6.75 20.77 -5.17
C VAL A 297 5.49 20.14 -4.54
N SER A 298 4.70 20.89 -3.75
CA SER A 298 3.51 20.33 -3.06
C SER A 298 2.43 19.83 -4.03
N LYS A 299 2.37 20.39 -5.25
CA LYS A 299 1.41 19.94 -6.29
C LYS A 299 1.63 18.48 -6.70
N LEU A 300 2.87 18.00 -6.60
CA LEU A 300 3.26 16.64 -6.94
C LEU A 300 2.86 15.61 -5.88
N LEU A 301 2.68 16.07 -4.63
CA LEU A 301 2.36 15.23 -3.48
C LEU A 301 0.86 15.00 -3.25
N LYS A 302 0.01 15.67 -4.04
CA LYS A 302 -1.44 15.42 -4.04
C LYS A 302 -1.74 13.95 -4.43
N ARG A 303 -2.86 13.44 -3.91
CA ARG A 303 -3.31 12.04 -4.05
C ARG A 303 -3.40 11.57 -5.49
#